data_AF-A0A1Q7HFZ6-F1
#
_entry.id   AF-A0A1Q7HFZ6-F1
#
_cell.length_a   1.000
_cell.length_b   1.000
_cell.length_c   1.000
_cell.angle_alpha   90.00
_cell.angle_beta   90.00
_cell.angle_gamma   90.00
#
_symmetry.space_group_name_H-M   'P 1'
#
loop_
_entity.id
_entity.type
_entity.pdbx_description
1 polymer ?
#
loop_
_entity_poly.entity_id
_entity_poly.type
_entity_poly.pdbx_seq_one_letter_code
_entity_poly.pdbx_strand_id
1 'polypeptide(L)'
;MNAPLEELRFRGRQTHERVLKLVDELSDEQLRWRPSAKAHSIGWTLWHIARADDNVLFDLSGASLWRSGAYAARWKHPERGSGTGWEDEEAASLPLPAKDELLTFAREVFAAVDRARVGLDEARFADEIAESRFLSERTTKGGVVGAELTHDNRHLGELEYIKGLLGLRGTVTR
;
A
#
# COMPACT_ATOMS: atom_id res chain seq x y z
N MET A 1 -8.89 -25.65 9.66
CA MET A 1 -8.32 -24.28 9.52
C MET A 1 -6.84 -24.44 9.26
N ASN A 2 -6.32 -23.85 8.19
CA ASN A 2 -4.90 -23.91 7.84
C ASN A 2 -4.13 -22.83 8.61
N ALA A 3 -3.37 -23.24 9.64
CA ALA A 3 -2.67 -22.30 10.51
C ALA A 3 -1.70 -21.37 9.74
N PRO A 4 -0.89 -21.84 8.77
CA PRO A 4 -0.06 -20.96 7.94
C PRO A 4 -0.81 -19.85 7.19
N LEU A 5 -1.94 -20.16 6.54
CA LEU A 5 -2.70 -19.18 5.77
C LEU A 5 -3.37 -18.13 6.67
N GLU A 6 -3.85 -18.54 7.84
CA GLU A 6 -4.38 -17.62 8.85
C GLU A 6 -3.31 -16.68 9.40
N GLU A 7 -2.10 -17.19 9.66
CA GLU A 7 -0.97 -16.37 10.09
C GLU A 7 -0.62 -15.31 9.03
N LEU A 8 -0.57 -15.72 7.76
CA LEU A 8 -0.30 -14.82 6.64
C LEU A 8 -1.37 -13.70 6.53
N ARG A 9 -2.65 -14.05 6.69
CA ARG A 9 -3.76 -13.07 6.72
C ARG A 9 -3.63 -12.12 7.91
N PHE A 10 -3.24 -12.64 9.07
CA PHE A 10 -3.01 -11.83 10.27
C PHE A 10 -1.86 -10.85 10.06
N ARG A 11 -0.73 -11.28 9.49
CA ARG A 11 0.43 -10.43 9.22
C ARG A 11 0.10 -9.31 8.24
N GLY A 12 -0.66 -9.60 7.18
CA GLY A 12 -1.14 -8.60 6.23
C GLY A 12 -1.95 -7.50 6.89
N ARG A 13 -3.02 -7.88 7.60
CA ARG A 13 -3.85 -6.94 8.36
C ARG A 13 -3.03 -6.09 9.32
N GLN A 14 -2.12 -6.73 10.06
CA GLN A 14 -1.30 -6.05 11.05
C GLN A 14 -0.37 -5.01 10.40
N THR A 15 0.20 -5.28 9.22
CA THR A 15 1.01 -4.30 8.49
C THR A 15 0.16 -3.12 8.02
N HIS A 16 -1.02 -3.37 7.46
CA HIS A 16 -1.97 -2.32 7.05
C HIS A 16 -2.39 -1.43 8.22
N GLU A 17 -2.76 -2.03 9.36
CA GLU A 17 -3.12 -1.30 10.58
C GLU A 17 -1.99 -0.39 11.08
N ARG A 18 -0.74 -0.86 11.01
CA ARG A 18 0.43 -0.08 11.42
C ARG A 18 0.67 1.11 10.50
N VAL A 19 0.58 0.91 9.19
CA VAL A 19 0.70 1.99 8.20
C VAL A 19 -0.37 3.06 8.46
N LEU A 20 -1.64 2.66 8.62
CA LEU A 20 -2.73 3.59 8.89
C LEU A 20 -2.53 4.36 10.20
N LYS A 21 -2.19 3.66 11.28
CA LYS A 21 -1.93 4.28 12.59
C LYS A 21 -0.78 5.29 12.54
N LEU A 22 0.30 4.96 11.83
CA LEU A 22 1.46 5.84 11.69
C LEU A 22 1.06 7.19 11.11
N VAL A 23 0.24 7.18 10.05
CA VAL A 23 -0.17 8.37 9.30
C VAL A 23 -1.28 9.14 10.01
N ASP A 24 -2.20 8.47 10.72
CA ASP A 24 -3.33 9.10 11.41
C ASP A 24 -2.88 10.22 12.37
N GLU A 25 -1.74 10.01 13.05
CA GLU A 25 -1.13 10.92 14.01
C GLU A 25 -0.43 12.15 13.39
N LEU A 26 -0.33 12.22 12.05
CA LEU A 26 0.43 13.27 11.36
C LEU A 26 -0.46 14.43 10.93
N SER A 27 0.13 15.62 10.82
CA SER A 27 -0.47 16.74 10.12
C SER A 27 -0.29 16.60 8.60
N ASP A 28 -1.11 17.34 7.87
CA ASP A 28 -1.03 17.50 6.42
C ASP A 28 0.35 18.04 5.96
N GLU A 29 0.98 18.90 6.75
CA GLU A 29 2.33 19.41 6.50
C GLU A 29 3.39 18.32 6.70
N GLN A 30 3.31 17.57 7.80
CA GLN A 30 4.23 16.46 8.09
C GLN A 30 4.12 15.35 7.03
N LEU A 31 2.92 15.10 6.53
CA LEU A 31 2.66 14.14 5.46
C LEU A 31 3.32 14.54 4.14
N ARG A 32 3.43 15.84 3.86
CA ARG A 32 4.07 16.39 2.65
C ARG A 32 5.57 16.65 2.81
N TRP A 33 6.08 16.65 4.03
CA TRP A 33 7.49 16.89 4.30
C TRP A 33 8.37 15.80 3.70
N ARG A 34 9.57 16.21 3.24
CA ARG A 34 10.57 15.34 2.63
C ARG A 34 11.93 15.57 3.30
N PRO A 35 12.64 14.51 3.71
CA PRO A 35 14.00 14.63 4.24
C PRO A 35 15.01 15.22 3.25
N SER A 36 14.84 14.93 1.96
CA SER A 36 15.72 15.39 0.89
C SER A 36 15.00 15.30 -0.47
N ALA A 37 15.60 15.87 -1.51
CA ALA A 37 15.09 15.76 -2.88
C ALA A 37 15.06 14.31 -3.42
N LYS A 38 15.78 13.37 -2.79
CA LYS A 38 15.82 11.94 -3.15
C LYS A 38 14.91 11.06 -2.29
N ALA A 39 14.23 11.64 -1.31
CA ALA A 39 13.34 10.92 -0.42
C ALA A 39 11.90 11.23 -0.81
N HIS A 40 11.06 10.21 -0.80
CA HIS A 40 9.62 10.39 -0.90
C HIS A 40 9.06 10.95 0.41
N SER A 41 7.92 11.65 0.32
CA SER A 41 7.19 12.08 1.51
C SER A 41 6.35 10.92 2.07
N ILE A 42 5.97 10.99 3.34
CA ILE A 42 5.06 10.01 3.96
C ILE A 42 3.76 9.89 3.16
N GLY A 43 3.24 11.00 2.64
CA GLY A 43 2.05 11.03 1.82
C GLY A 43 2.20 10.30 0.49
N TRP A 44 3.32 10.52 -0.21
CA TRP A 44 3.60 9.78 -1.44
C TRP A 44 3.73 8.29 -1.15
N THR A 45 4.46 7.92 -0.10
CA THR A 45 4.64 6.50 0.28
C THR A 45 3.32 5.84 0.68
N LEU A 46 2.43 6.53 1.41
CA LEU A 46 1.08 6.00 1.69
C LEU A 46 0.26 5.80 0.41
N TRP A 47 0.26 6.79 -0.49
CA TRP A 47 -0.40 6.67 -1.79
C TRP A 47 0.17 5.49 -2.60
N HIS A 48 1.50 5.34 -2.62
CA HIS A 48 2.20 4.29 -3.33
C HIS A 48 1.80 2.90 -2.82
N ILE A 49 1.82 2.69 -1.50
CA ILE A 49 1.38 1.43 -0.88
C ILE A 49 -0.09 1.16 -1.27
N ALA A 50 -1.00 2.12 -1.08
CA ALA A 50 -2.41 1.93 -1.42
C ALA A 50 -2.64 1.69 -2.92
N ARG A 51 -1.85 2.28 -3.81
CA ARG A 51 -1.93 2.00 -5.26
C ARG A 51 -1.37 0.63 -5.62
N ALA A 52 -0.28 0.22 -4.99
CA ALA A 52 0.29 -1.12 -5.15
C ALA A 52 -0.73 -2.17 -4.68
N ASP A 53 -1.35 -1.94 -3.53
CA ASP A 53 -2.37 -2.83 -2.97
C ASP A 53 -3.67 -2.86 -3.76
N ASP A 54 -4.05 -1.78 -4.44
CA ASP A 54 -5.16 -1.83 -5.39
C ASP A 54 -4.83 -2.70 -6.62
N ASN A 55 -3.54 -2.78 -7.02
CA ASN A 55 -3.11 -3.75 -8.03
C ASN A 55 -3.13 -5.18 -7.46
N VAL A 56 -2.74 -5.38 -6.19
CA VAL A 56 -2.86 -6.67 -5.50
C VAL A 56 -4.32 -7.09 -5.41
N LEU A 57 -5.24 -6.19 -5.05
CA LEU A 57 -6.68 -6.43 -5.03
C LEU A 57 -7.16 -6.91 -6.40
N PHE A 58 -6.69 -6.28 -7.47
CA PHE A 58 -6.99 -6.69 -8.83
C PHE A 58 -6.46 -8.10 -9.12
N ASP A 59 -5.23 -8.39 -8.73
CA ASP A 59 -4.61 -9.71 -8.95
C ASP A 59 -5.34 -10.83 -8.18
N LEU A 60 -5.90 -10.53 -7.00
CA LEU A 60 -6.62 -11.50 -6.18
C LEU A 60 -8.08 -11.68 -6.57
N SER A 61 -8.76 -10.61 -6.98
CA SER A 61 -10.23 -10.55 -7.11
C SER A 61 -10.77 -9.99 -8.43
N GLY A 62 -9.91 -9.40 -9.26
CA GLY A 62 -10.30 -8.66 -10.46
C GLY A 62 -10.90 -7.27 -10.20
N ALA A 63 -11.06 -6.87 -8.94
CA ALA A 63 -11.57 -5.55 -8.57
C ALA A 63 -10.46 -4.49 -8.46
N SER A 64 -10.81 -3.22 -8.67
CA SER A 64 -9.92 -2.08 -8.42
C SER A 64 -10.79 -0.90 -7.94
N LEU A 65 -10.54 -0.45 -6.72
CA LEU A 65 -11.18 0.72 -6.13
C LEU A 65 -10.67 2.01 -6.77
N TRP A 66 -9.41 2.03 -7.19
CA TRP A 66 -8.86 3.17 -7.94
C TRP A 66 -9.69 3.47 -9.19
N ARG A 67 -10.04 2.41 -9.94
CA ARG A 67 -10.86 2.51 -11.15
C ARG A 67 -12.33 2.78 -10.82
N SER A 68 -12.94 2.00 -9.93
CA SER A 68 -14.37 2.14 -9.65
C SER A 68 -14.72 3.46 -8.95
N GLY A 69 -13.79 4.02 -8.16
CA GLY A 69 -13.94 5.31 -7.49
C GLY A 69 -13.44 6.52 -8.30
N ALA A 70 -13.00 6.31 -9.56
CA ALA A 70 -12.49 7.34 -10.46
C ALA A 70 -11.39 8.24 -9.84
N TYR A 71 -10.55 7.67 -8.97
CA TYR A 71 -9.55 8.43 -8.21
C TYR A 71 -8.50 9.10 -9.08
N ALA A 72 -8.11 8.48 -10.21
CA ALA A 72 -7.20 9.09 -11.18
C ALA A 72 -7.71 10.46 -11.65
N ALA A 73 -8.99 10.54 -12.04
CA ALA A 73 -9.60 11.78 -12.49
C ALA A 73 -9.77 12.79 -11.34
N ARG A 74 -10.23 12.31 -10.17
CA ARG A 74 -10.46 13.15 -8.98
C ARG A 74 -9.18 13.83 -8.50
N TRP A 75 -8.08 13.10 -8.48
CA TRP A 75 -6.80 13.59 -7.95
C TRP A 75 -5.88 14.13 -9.04
N LYS A 76 -6.27 14.02 -10.32
CA LYS A 76 -5.41 14.33 -11.48
C LYS A 76 -4.12 13.50 -11.48
N HIS A 77 -4.25 12.23 -11.12
CA HIS A 77 -3.17 11.25 -11.09
C HIS A 77 -3.21 10.35 -12.33
N PRO A 78 -2.10 9.65 -12.65
CA PRO A 78 -2.09 8.63 -13.69
C PRO A 78 -3.10 7.50 -13.43
N GLU A 79 -3.70 6.99 -14.51
CA GLU A 79 -4.71 5.92 -14.42
C GLU A 79 -4.07 4.55 -14.14
N ARG A 80 -2.81 4.36 -14.53
CA ARG A 80 -2.08 3.08 -14.43
C ARG A 80 -0.82 3.24 -13.59
N GLY A 81 -0.36 2.11 -13.05
CA GLY A 81 0.84 2.05 -12.21
C GLY A 81 0.59 2.51 -10.77
N SER A 82 1.64 2.46 -9.97
CA SER A 82 1.66 2.84 -8.56
C SER A 82 2.81 3.80 -8.23
N GLY A 83 3.52 4.33 -9.24
CA GLY A 83 4.73 5.13 -9.04
C GLY A 83 6.02 4.31 -8.96
N THR A 84 5.95 2.98 -9.05
CA THR A 84 7.15 2.13 -9.16
C THR A 84 7.99 2.54 -10.38
N GLY A 85 9.25 2.88 -10.15
CA GLY A 85 10.20 3.25 -11.20
C GLY A 85 10.07 4.70 -11.69
N TRP A 86 9.28 5.55 -11.02
CA TRP A 86 9.29 6.99 -11.28
C TRP A 86 10.59 7.64 -10.82
N GLU A 87 10.97 8.71 -11.50
CA GLU A 87 12.05 9.59 -11.05
C GLU A 87 11.62 10.39 -9.82
N ASP A 88 12.57 10.75 -8.97
CA ASP A 88 12.31 11.45 -7.70
C ASP A 88 11.56 12.78 -7.91
N GLU A 89 11.87 13.51 -8.98
CA GLU A 89 11.19 14.76 -9.35
C GLU A 89 9.73 14.54 -9.78
N GLU A 90 9.45 13.44 -10.48
CA GLU A 90 8.09 13.10 -10.89
C GLU A 90 7.25 12.73 -9.66
N ALA A 91 7.79 11.87 -8.80
CA ALA A 91 7.16 11.50 -7.53
C ALA A 91 6.90 12.73 -6.63
N ALA A 92 7.86 13.66 -6.56
CA ALA A 92 7.73 14.90 -5.80
C ALA A 92 6.64 15.84 -6.32
N SER A 93 6.36 15.80 -7.64
CA SER A 93 5.38 16.67 -8.29
C SER A 93 3.95 16.15 -8.22
N LEU A 94 3.75 14.90 -7.76
CA LEU A 94 2.45 14.26 -7.67
C LEU A 94 1.52 15.05 -6.71
N PRO A 95 0.35 15.54 -7.17
CA PRO A 95 -0.54 16.35 -6.35
C PRO A 95 -1.28 15.52 -5.31
N LEU A 96 -0.70 15.39 -4.11
CA LEU A 96 -1.33 14.65 -3.02
C LEU A 96 -2.64 15.32 -2.54
N PRO A 97 -3.74 14.56 -2.37
CA PRO A 97 -4.96 15.07 -1.76
C PRO A 97 -4.74 15.37 -0.26
N ALA A 98 -5.76 15.92 0.41
CA ALA A 98 -5.73 16.14 1.85
C ALA A 98 -5.51 14.83 2.62
N LYS A 99 -4.87 14.88 3.79
CA LYS A 99 -4.55 13.69 4.60
C LYS A 99 -5.75 12.76 4.75
N ASP A 100 -6.89 13.30 5.17
CA ASP A 100 -8.07 12.49 5.49
C ASP A 100 -8.65 11.78 4.25
N GLU A 101 -8.56 12.42 3.07
CA GLU A 101 -8.98 11.81 1.81
C GLU A 101 -8.02 10.68 1.39
N LEU A 102 -6.71 10.90 1.51
CA LEU A 102 -5.71 9.87 1.23
C LEU A 102 -5.84 8.67 2.19
N LEU A 103 -6.03 8.96 3.48
CA LEU A 103 -6.16 7.94 4.52
C LEU A 103 -7.45 7.14 4.35
N THR A 104 -8.53 7.78 3.90
CA THR A 104 -9.80 7.10 3.55
C THR A 104 -9.57 6.10 2.42
N PHE A 105 -8.96 6.53 1.32
CA PHE A 105 -8.64 5.64 0.19
C PHE A 105 -7.76 4.46 0.60
N ALA A 106 -6.66 4.72 1.34
CA ALA A 106 -5.78 3.67 1.82
C ALA A 106 -6.53 2.65 2.68
N ARG A 107 -7.36 3.13 3.61
CA ARG A 107 -8.18 2.27 4.48
C ARG A 107 -9.16 1.39 3.69
N GLU A 108 -9.80 1.95 2.68
CA GLU A 108 -10.74 1.21 1.83
C GLU A 108 -10.06 0.12 1.01
N VAL A 109 -8.90 0.44 0.42
CA VAL A 109 -8.10 -0.52 -0.35
C VAL A 109 -7.58 -1.63 0.55
N PHE A 110 -6.93 -1.30 1.68
CA PHE A 110 -6.39 -2.28 2.62
C PHE A 110 -7.47 -3.24 3.10
N ALA A 111 -8.63 -2.71 3.51
CA ALA A 111 -9.76 -3.53 3.91
C ALA A 111 -10.29 -4.43 2.77
N ALA A 112 -10.23 -3.97 1.52
CA ALA A 112 -10.61 -4.79 0.37
C ALA A 112 -9.61 -5.91 0.08
N VAL A 113 -8.31 -5.63 0.18
CA VAL A 113 -7.24 -6.63 0.05
C VAL A 113 -7.37 -7.68 1.15
N ASP A 114 -7.61 -7.25 2.40
CA ASP A 114 -7.83 -8.16 3.52
C ASP A 114 -9.01 -9.10 3.31
N ARG A 115 -10.14 -8.57 2.82
CA ARG A 115 -11.30 -9.40 2.45
C ARG A 115 -10.97 -10.36 1.31
N ALA A 116 -10.23 -9.92 0.29
CA ALA A 116 -9.81 -10.78 -0.80
C ALA A 116 -8.92 -11.94 -0.31
N ARG A 117 -7.98 -11.67 0.62
CA ARG A 117 -7.13 -12.69 1.25
C ARG A 117 -7.91 -13.73 2.06
N VAL A 118 -8.98 -13.32 2.75
CA VAL A 118 -9.88 -14.24 3.46
C VAL A 118 -10.61 -15.20 2.50
N GLY A 119 -10.89 -14.75 1.27
CA GLY A 119 -11.55 -15.56 0.24
C GLY A 119 -10.65 -16.55 -0.51
N LEU A 120 -9.34 -16.58 -0.23
CA LEU A 120 -8.41 -17.56 -0.82
C LEU A 120 -8.38 -18.82 0.05
N ASP A 121 -8.75 -19.97 -0.50
CA ASP A 121 -8.42 -21.25 0.12
C ASP A 121 -6.99 -21.70 -0.26
N GLU A 122 -6.56 -22.85 0.25
CA GLU A 122 -5.21 -23.38 0.01
C GLU A 122 -4.92 -23.62 -1.48
N ALA A 123 -5.88 -24.21 -2.20
CA ALA A 123 -5.71 -24.53 -3.62
C ALA A 123 -5.62 -23.26 -4.45
N ARG A 124 -6.46 -22.26 -4.18
CA ARG A 124 -6.40 -20.97 -4.86
C ARG A 124 -5.12 -20.21 -4.54
N PHE A 125 -4.65 -20.30 -3.30
CA PHE A 125 -3.39 -19.67 -2.89
C PHE A 125 -2.19 -20.32 -3.59
N ALA A 126 -2.13 -21.65 -3.65
CA ALA A 126 -1.00 -22.39 -4.18
C ALA A 126 -0.99 -22.49 -5.71
N ASP A 127 -2.16 -22.69 -6.34
CA ASP A 127 -2.25 -23.17 -7.72
C ASP A 127 -2.88 -22.14 -8.69
N GLU A 128 -3.74 -21.23 -8.21
CA GLU A 128 -4.37 -20.23 -9.08
C GLU A 128 -3.33 -19.18 -9.51
N ILE A 129 -3.13 -19.07 -10.83
CA ILE A 129 -2.16 -18.16 -11.43
C ILE A 129 -2.78 -16.79 -11.68
N ALA A 130 -2.07 -15.75 -11.28
CA ALA A 130 -2.33 -14.36 -11.62
C ALA A 130 -1.30 -13.86 -12.65
N GLU A 131 -1.79 -13.17 -13.69
CA GLU A 131 -0.97 -12.28 -14.51
C GLU A 131 -0.82 -10.96 -13.74
N SER A 132 0.16 -10.90 -12.85
CA SER A 132 0.19 -9.89 -11.78
C SER A 132 0.46 -8.50 -12.31
N ARG A 133 -0.45 -7.56 -12.03
CA ARG A 133 -0.24 -6.12 -12.25
C ARG A 133 0.73 -5.53 -11.23
N PHE A 134 0.75 -6.08 -10.03
CA PHE A 134 1.65 -5.63 -8.96
C PHE A 134 3.11 -5.98 -9.29
N LEU A 135 3.39 -7.22 -9.70
CA LEU A 135 4.74 -7.70 -9.97
C LEU A 135 5.18 -7.56 -11.43
N SER A 136 4.23 -7.35 -12.35
CA SER A 136 4.49 -7.40 -13.79
C SER A 136 5.04 -8.75 -14.27
N GLU A 137 4.64 -9.84 -13.61
CA GLU A 137 5.02 -11.20 -13.96
C GLU A 137 3.87 -12.19 -13.69
N ARG A 138 3.99 -13.39 -14.26
CA ARG A 138 3.04 -14.48 -14.03
C ARG A 138 3.46 -15.25 -12.77
N THR A 139 2.59 -15.31 -11.77
CA THR A 139 2.87 -16.02 -10.50
C THR A 139 1.60 -16.57 -9.87
N THR A 140 1.70 -17.36 -8.81
CA THR A 140 0.53 -17.84 -8.05
C THR A 140 -0.06 -16.70 -7.22
N LYS A 141 -1.33 -16.81 -6.81
CA LYS A 141 -1.90 -15.84 -5.85
C LYS A 141 -1.12 -15.77 -4.54
N GLY A 142 -0.57 -16.89 -4.09
CA GLY A 142 0.34 -16.91 -2.95
C GLY A 142 1.63 -16.16 -3.18
N GLY A 143 2.18 -16.20 -4.40
CA GLY A 143 3.31 -15.38 -4.81
C GLY A 143 3.00 -13.89 -4.74
N VAL A 144 1.83 -13.46 -5.22
CA VAL A 144 1.36 -12.07 -5.12
C VAL A 144 1.28 -11.63 -3.66
N VAL A 145 0.64 -12.42 -2.79
CA VAL A 145 0.48 -12.07 -1.37
C VAL A 145 1.82 -12.05 -0.63
N GLY A 146 2.70 -13.02 -0.90
CA GLY A 146 4.03 -13.04 -0.31
C GLY A 146 4.83 -11.79 -0.67
N ALA A 147 4.77 -11.37 -1.95
CA ALA A 147 5.45 -10.18 -2.39
C ALA A 147 4.87 -8.89 -1.80
N GLU A 148 3.53 -8.77 -1.75
CA GLU A 148 2.84 -7.64 -1.11
C GLU A 148 3.27 -7.45 0.34
N LEU A 149 3.28 -8.53 1.14
CA LEU A 149 3.74 -8.45 2.53
C LEU A 149 5.16 -7.91 2.68
N THR A 150 6.08 -8.34 1.81
CA THR A 150 7.47 -7.85 1.84
C THR A 150 7.59 -6.41 1.40
N HIS A 151 6.83 -6.02 0.38
CA HIS A 151 6.76 -4.66 -0.14
C HIS A 151 6.23 -3.68 0.92
N ASP A 152 5.11 -4.01 1.54
CA ASP A 152 4.46 -3.13 2.51
C ASP A 152 5.29 -2.97 3.78
N ASN A 153 5.94 -4.03 4.26
CA ASN A 153 6.84 -3.92 5.40
C ASN A 153 8.12 -3.13 5.08
N ARG A 154 8.63 -3.20 3.84
CA ARG A 154 9.74 -2.34 3.40
C ARG A 154 9.35 -0.85 3.51
N HIS A 155 8.17 -0.49 3.02
CA HIS A 155 7.69 0.89 3.06
C HIS A 155 7.22 1.31 4.46
N LEU A 156 6.70 0.42 5.30
CA LEU A 156 6.45 0.72 6.71
C LEU A 156 7.75 1.13 7.42
N GLY A 157 8.85 0.42 7.18
CA GLY A 157 10.16 0.81 7.71
C GLY A 157 10.63 2.19 7.23
N GLU A 158 10.41 2.51 5.95
CA GLU A 158 10.67 3.84 5.37
C GLU A 158 9.84 4.92 6.07
N LEU A 159 8.53 4.70 6.25
CA LEU A 159 7.62 5.62 6.92
C LEU A 159 8.05 5.90 8.37
N GLU A 160 8.40 4.86 9.13
CA GLU A 160 8.89 4.97 10.51
C GLU A 160 10.19 5.79 10.57
N TYR A 161 11.10 5.57 9.63
CA TYR A 161 12.35 6.32 9.55
C TYR A 161 12.10 7.80 9.27
N ILE A 162 11.28 8.14 8.28
CA ILE A 162 10.94 9.53 7.94
C ILE A 162 10.20 10.22 9.11
N LYS A 163 9.28 9.51 9.77
CA LYS A 163 8.60 10.00 10.99
C LYS A 163 9.61 10.31 12.10
N GLY A 164 10.64 9.48 12.28
CA GLY A 164 11.74 9.75 13.21
C GLY A 164 12.55 11.01 12.86
N LEU A 165 12.79 11.27 11.58
CA LEU A 165 13.48 12.49 11.12
C LEU A 165 12.67 13.77 11.37
N LEU A 166 11.33 13.67 11.45
CA LEU A 166 10.45 14.76 11.90
C LEU A 166 10.53 15.01 13.42
N GLY A 167 11.36 14.26 14.15
CA GLY A 167 11.44 14.31 15.61
C GLY A 167 10.26 13.64 16.32
N LEU A 168 9.44 12.87 15.59
CA LEU A 168 8.29 12.16 16.13
C LEU A 168 8.69 10.74 16.57
N ARG A 169 7.92 10.17 17.49
CA ARG A 169 8.16 8.80 17.97
C ARG A 169 7.68 7.77 16.96
N GLY A 170 8.50 6.73 16.77
CA GLY A 170 8.09 5.55 16.00
C GLY A 170 7.00 4.75 16.70
N THR A 171 6.29 3.88 15.98
CA THR A 171 5.12 3.17 16.55
C THR A 171 5.49 1.97 17.43
N VAL A 172 6.74 1.52 17.41
CA VAL A 172 7.22 0.30 18.08
C VAL A 172 8.29 0.53 19.15
N THR A 173 8.82 1.74 19.29
CA THR A 173 9.81 2.11 20.32
C THR A 173 9.23 3.17 21.25
N ARG A 174 9.56 3.10 22.55
CA ARG A 174 9.04 3.99 23.61
C ARG A 174 10.14 4.87 24.17
#